data_AF-A0A2E5EVD1-F1
#
_entry.id   AF-A0A2E5EVD1-F1
#
_cell.length_a   1.000
_cell.length_b   1.000
_cell.length_c   1.000
_cell.angle_alpha   90.00
_cell.angle_beta   90.00
_cell.angle_gamma   90.00
#
_symmetry.space_group_name_H-M   'P 1'
#
loop_
_entity.id
_entity.type
_entity.pdbx_description
1 polymer ?
#
loop_
_entity_poly.entity_id
_entity_poly.type
_entity_poly.pdbx_seq_one_letter_code
_entity_poly.pdbx_strand_id
1 'polypeptide(L)'
;MRSPTIQPLIIITVIICLWLAAIIPLAPFLVAILMSILLGALLFISPTPPIKDEPPKQSSELEIAQKVQSKLLSLDHPSIEGIKIAKKCVPAASLGGDFYTFNTKQYPNINKDKQQPGIIQLQTQANQFLGISIGDVAGHGISSALIMALSSGLIDRIAQRHDDPKQTLEKTNDTLFKFIN
;
A
#
# COMPACT_ATOMS: atom_id res chain seq x y z
N MET A 1 95.51 -46.19 20.87
CA MET A 1 94.36 -45.99 19.96
C MET A 1 93.14 -45.65 20.80
N ARG A 2 92.69 -44.39 20.79
CA ARG A 2 91.46 -43.96 21.48
C ARG A 2 90.50 -43.54 20.36
N SER A 3 89.43 -44.30 20.15
CA SER A 3 88.39 -43.93 19.19
C SER A 3 87.68 -42.66 19.70
N PRO A 4 87.31 -41.72 18.82
CA PRO A 4 86.55 -40.56 19.23
C PRO A 4 85.11 -41.01 19.51
N THR A 5 84.75 -41.16 20.78
CA THR A 5 83.35 -41.27 21.20
C THR A 5 82.68 -39.92 21.01
N ILE A 6 81.89 -39.78 19.93
CA ILE A 6 81.04 -38.60 19.70
C ILE A 6 80.10 -38.48 20.91
N GLN A 7 80.13 -37.32 21.58
CA GLN A 7 79.29 -37.09 22.76
C GLN A 7 77.80 -37.08 22.34
N PRO A 8 76.91 -37.81 23.06
CA PRO A 8 75.49 -37.93 22.70
C PRO A 8 74.76 -36.58 22.64
N LEU A 9 75.28 -35.57 23.35
CA LEU A 9 74.78 -34.20 23.33
C LEU A 9 74.82 -33.57 21.92
N ILE A 10 75.89 -33.83 21.14
CA ILE A 10 76.07 -33.29 19.80
C ILE A 10 75.00 -33.85 18.84
N ILE A 11 74.70 -35.14 18.97
CA ILE A 11 73.70 -35.82 18.13
C ILE A 11 72.31 -35.22 18.38
N ILE A 12 71.95 -34.98 19.65
CA ILE A 12 70.67 -34.37 20.02
C ILE A 12 70.57 -32.95 19.46
N THR A 13 71.62 -32.13 19.58
CA THR A 13 71.64 -30.76 19.03
C THR A 13 71.48 -30.76 17.51
N VAL A 14 72.13 -31.67 16.79
CA VAL A 14 72.01 -31.80 15.34
C VAL A 14 70.60 -32.22 14.94
N ILE A 15 69.98 -33.18 15.64
CA ILE A 15 68.61 -33.61 15.38
C ILE A 15 67.62 -32.45 15.60
N ILE A 16 67.77 -31.69 16.68
CA ILE A 16 66.92 -30.53 16.98
C ILE A 16 67.08 -29.45 15.89
N CYS A 17 68.31 -29.16 15.45
CA CYS A 17 68.53 -28.18 14.38
C CYS A 17 67.92 -28.64 13.05
N LEU A 18 68.05 -29.91 12.70
CA LEU A 18 67.44 -30.49 11.50
C LEU A 18 65.90 -30.44 11.59
N TRP A 19 65.33 -30.72 12.77
CA TRP A 19 63.89 -30.61 13.01
C TRP A 19 63.38 -29.18 12.88
N LEU A 20 64.07 -28.21 13.49
CA LEU A 20 63.73 -26.79 13.41
C LEU A 20 63.82 -26.28 11.97
N ALA A 21 64.89 -26.64 11.25
CA ALA A 21 65.08 -26.25 9.85
C ALA A 21 63.97 -26.79 8.91
N ALA A 22 63.36 -27.93 9.25
CA ALA A 22 62.27 -28.52 8.47
C ALA A 22 60.87 -27.94 8.81
N ILE A 23 60.62 -27.60 10.08
CA ILE A 23 59.28 -27.15 10.53
C ILE A 23 59.03 -25.67 10.24
N ILE A 24 60.03 -24.82 10.44
CA ILE A 24 59.92 -23.37 10.26
C ILE A 24 59.41 -23.00 8.85
N PRO A 25 59.88 -23.62 7.74
CA PRO A 25 59.35 -23.30 6.41
C PRO A 25 57.97 -23.91 6.11
N LEU A 26 57.52 -24.93 6.86
CA LEU A 26 56.25 -25.61 6.62
C LEU A 26 55.05 -24.84 7.19
N ALA A 27 55.23 -24.20 8.36
CA ALA A 27 54.19 -23.42 9.02
C ALA A 27 53.58 -22.29 8.16
N PRO A 28 54.37 -21.40 7.49
CA PRO A 28 53.80 -20.32 6.67
C PRO A 28 53.05 -20.85 5.45
N PHE A 29 53.46 -22.00 4.90
CA PHE A 29 52.77 -22.62 3.75
C PHE A 29 51.36 -23.09 4.12
N LEU A 30 51.19 -23.69 5.30
CA LEU A 30 49.90 -24.16 5.79
C LEU A 30 48.93 -22.99 6.08
N VAL A 31 49.45 -21.89 6.62
CA VAL A 31 48.68 -20.65 6.83
C VAL A 31 48.22 -20.03 5.49
N ALA A 32 49.08 -20.02 4.48
CA ALA A 32 48.73 -19.50 3.15
C ALA A 32 47.61 -20.32 2.47
N ILE A 33 47.66 -21.65 2.60
CA ILE A 33 46.59 -22.54 2.10
C ILE A 33 45.28 -22.24 2.83
N LEU A 34 45.31 -22.13 4.16
CA LEU A 34 44.12 -21.83 4.96
C LEU A 34 43.50 -20.48 4.58
N MET A 35 44.33 -19.45 4.39
CA MET A 35 43.88 -18.12 3.94
C MET A 35 43.30 -18.15 2.53
N SER A 36 43.86 -18.96 1.63
CA SER A 36 43.34 -19.10 0.26
C SER A 36 41.99 -19.81 0.24
N ILE A 37 41.80 -20.83 1.08
CA ILE A 37 40.52 -21.52 1.25
C ILE A 37 39.48 -20.58 1.88
N LEU A 38 39.87 -19.80 2.89
CA LEU A 38 38.98 -18.82 3.53
C LEU A 38 38.55 -17.72 2.56
N LEU A 39 39.47 -17.19 1.75
CA LEU A 39 39.19 -16.19 0.73
C LEU A 39 38.28 -16.76 -0.38
N GLY A 40 38.53 -18.00 -0.81
CA GLY A 40 37.69 -18.70 -1.77
C GLY A 40 36.26 -18.94 -1.25
N ALA A 41 36.12 -19.34 0.02
CA ALA A 41 34.82 -19.51 0.66
C ALA A 41 34.05 -18.18 0.77
N LEU A 42 34.74 -17.07 1.06
CA LEU A 42 34.14 -15.74 1.13
C LEU A 42 33.61 -15.28 -0.25
N LEU A 43 34.34 -15.58 -1.33
CA LEU A 43 33.91 -15.28 -2.70
C LEU A 43 32.76 -16.18 -3.19
N PHE A 44 32.67 -17.42 -2.70
CA PHE A 44 31.59 -18.35 -3.03
C PHE A 44 30.25 -18.01 -2.36
N ILE A 45 30.28 -17.21 -1.29
CA ILE A 45 29.09 -16.52 -0.73
C ILE A 45 28.80 -15.31 -1.63
N SER A 46 28.57 -15.57 -2.91
CA SER A 46 28.01 -14.57 -3.80
C SER A 46 26.63 -14.18 -3.23
N PRO A 47 26.25 -12.89 -3.22
CA PRO A 47 24.91 -12.50 -2.80
C PRO A 47 23.93 -13.27 -3.70
N THR A 48 23.06 -14.07 -3.09
CA THR A 48 21.95 -14.70 -3.83
C THR A 48 21.23 -13.59 -4.58
N PRO A 49 20.89 -13.77 -5.87
CA PRO A 49 20.08 -12.78 -6.58
C PRO A 49 18.83 -12.51 -5.74
N PRO A 50 18.36 -11.25 -5.65
CA PRO A 50 17.17 -10.94 -4.86
C PRO A 50 16.05 -11.87 -5.32
N ILE A 51 15.52 -12.65 -4.38
CA ILE A 51 14.28 -13.38 -4.58
C ILE A 51 13.29 -12.31 -5.05
N LYS A 52 12.63 -12.51 -6.19
CA LYS A 52 11.48 -11.66 -6.56
C LYS A 52 10.44 -11.94 -5.49
N ASP A 53 10.43 -11.13 -4.45
CA ASP A 53 9.47 -11.23 -3.36
C ASP A 53 8.07 -11.13 -4.00
N GLU A 54 7.26 -12.19 -3.84
CA GLU A 54 5.81 -11.98 -3.97
C GLU A 54 5.46 -10.88 -2.97
N PRO A 55 4.82 -9.80 -3.40
CA PRO A 55 4.52 -8.70 -2.50
C PRO A 55 3.70 -9.28 -1.34
N PRO A 56 4.00 -8.88 -0.08
CA PRO A 56 3.38 -9.49 1.10
C PRO A 56 1.86 -9.51 0.92
N LYS A 57 1.19 -10.63 1.19
CA LYS A 57 -0.25 -10.83 0.91
C LYS A 57 -1.15 -9.62 1.26
N GLN A 58 -0.79 -8.89 2.32
CA GLN A 58 -1.46 -7.68 2.79
C GLN A 58 -1.42 -6.51 1.79
N SER A 59 -0.39 -6.36 0.96
CA SER A 59 -0.34 -5.35 -0.09
C SER A 59 -1.28 -5.68 -1.25
N SER A 60 -1.43 -6.97 -1.60
CA SER A 60 -2.36 -7.41 -2.65
C SER A 60 -3.82 -7.15 -2.26
N GLU A 61 -4.22 -7.49 -1.03
CA GLU A 61 -5.57 -7.22 -0.52
C GLU A 61 -5.85 -5.71 -0.44
N LEU A 62 -4.84 -4.91 -0.04
CA LEU A 62 -4.95 -3.46 0.01
C LEU A 62 -5.08 -2.83 -1.39
N GLU A 63 -4.32 -3.31 -2.38
CA GLU A 63 -4.44 -2.87 -3.78
C GLU A 63 -5.84 -3.14 -4.34
N ILE A 64 -6.40 -4.33 -4.04
CA ILE A 64 -7.77 -4.67 -4.43
C ILE A 64 -8.76 -3.68 -3.78
N ALA A 65 -8.64 -3.44 -2.48
CA ALA A 65 -9.50 -2.50 -1.77
C ALA A 65 -9.40 -1.07 -2.33
N GLN A 66 -8.18 -0.60 -2.62
CA GLN A 66 -7.94 0.71 -3.22
C GLN A 66 -8.59 0.82 -4.61
N LYS A 67 -8.51 -0.24 -5.42
CA LYS A 67 -9.16 -0.30 -6.73
C LYS A 67 -10.67 -0.25 -6.61
N VAL A 68 -11.26 -0.93 -5.62
CA VAL A 68 -12.70 -0.88 -5.34
C VAL A 68 -13.13 0.52 -4.90
N GLN A 69 -12.43 1.11 -3.92
CA GLN A 69 -12.70 2.48 -3.46
C GLN A 69 -12.59 3.49 -4.61
N SER A 70 -11.55 3.38 -5.44
CA SER A 70 -11.35 4.28 -6.58
C SER A 70 -12.50 4.18 -7.58
N LYS A 71 -13.03 2.97 -7.83
CA LYS A 71 -14.21 2.78 -8.69
C LYS A 71 -15.46 3.40 -8.08
N LEU A 72 -15.69 3.22 -6.78
CA LEU A 72 -16.80 3.83 -6.05
C LEU A 72 -16.75 5.37 -6.17
N LEU A 73 -15.58 5.96 -5.95
CA LEU A 73 -15.34 7.40 -6.05
C LEU A 73 -15.24 7.91 -7.50
N SER A 74 -15.22 7.03 -8.50
CA SER A 74 -15.15 7.41 -9.91
C SER A 74 -16.51 7.34 -10.61
N LEU A 75 -17.57 6.86 -9.95
CA LEU A 75 -18.92 6.77 -10.52
C LEU A 75 -19.36 8.07 -11.19
N ASP A 76 -19.88 7.96 -12.42
CA ASP A 76 -20.21 9.11 -13.26
C ASP A 76 -21.14 10.10 -12.55
N HIS A 77 -20.95 11.38 -12.86
CA HIS A 77 -21.86 12.43 -12.41
C HIS A 77 -23.02 12.54 -13.39
N PRO A 78 -24.19 13.01 -12.93
CA PRO A 78 -25.30 13.23 -13.84
C PRO A 78 -25.04 14.37 -14.83
N SER A 79 -25.45 14.16 -16.07
CA SER A 79 -25.48 15.21 -17.09
C SER A 79 -26.79 15.97 -16.98
N ILE A 80 -26.73 17.22 -16.52
CA ILE A 80 -27.87 18.12 -16.43
C ILE A 80 -27.63 19.26 -17.41
N GLU A 81 -28.63 19.57 -18.23
CA GLU A 81 -28.53 20.68 -19.17
C GLU A 81 -28.17 21.98 -18.41
N GLY A 82 -27.29 22.80 -18.98
CA GLY A 82 -26.88 24.07 -18.36
C GLY A 82 -25.97 23.95 -17.12
N ILE A 83 -25.70 22.75 -16.60
CA ILE A 83 -24.84 22.55 -15.41
C ILE A 83 -23.63 21.67 -15.79
N LYS A 84 -22.42 22.18 -15.54
CA LYS A 84 -21.18 21.41 -15.66
C LYS A 84 -20.70 21.00 -14.27
N ILE A 85 -20.58 19.70 -14.03
CA ILE A 85 -20.13 19.14 -12.75
C ILE A 85 -18.71 18.59 -12.95
N ALA A 86 -17.78 19.03 -12.10
CA ALA A 86 -16.45 18.46 -12.00
C ALA A 86 -16.28 17.81 -10.62
N LYS A 87 -15.59 16.67 -10.59
CA LYS A 87 -15.39 15.89 -9.36
C LYS A 87 -13.97 15.35 -9.30
N LYS A 88 -13.39 15.35 -8.10
CA LYS A 88 -12.07 14.77 -7.83
C LYS A 88 -12.00 14.44 -6.34
N CYS A 89 -11.63 13.21 -6.01
CA CYS A 89 -11.34 12.78 -4.65
C CYS A 89 -10.03 12.00 -4.69
N VAL A 90 -9.03 12.47 -3.94
CA VAL A 90 -7.69 11.87 -3.92
C VAL A 90 -7.41 11.45 -2.48
N PRO A 91 -7.31 10.14 -2.19
CA PRO A 91 -6.92 9.66 -0.88
C PRO A 91 -5.54 10.17 -0.48
N ALA A 92 -5.36 10.52 0.80
CA ALA A 92 -4.06 10.92 1.34
C ALA A 92 -3.08 9.73 1.53
N ALA A 93 -3.60 8.51 1.59
CA ALA A 93 -2.85 7.26 1.75
C ALA A 93 -3.40 6.18 0.78
N SER A 94 -3.18 4.89 1.07
CA SER A 94 -3.71 3.78 0.25
C SER A 94 -5.25 3.77 0.18
N LEU A 95 -5.92 4.21 1.25
CA LEU A 95 -7.37 4.36 1.34
C LEU A 95 -7.72 5.62 2.13
N GLY A 96 -8.84 6.27 1.75
CA GLY A 96 -9.35 7.48 2.40
C GLY A 96 -10.72 7.31 3.06
N GLY A 97 -11.05 8.21 3.98
CA GLY A 97 -12.39 8.35 4.59
C GLY A 97 -13.31 9.31 3.83
N ASP A 98 -12.74 10.16 2.97
CA ASP A 98 -13.46 11.15 2.17
C ASP A 98 -14.29 10.48 1.06
N PHE A 99 -15.48 11.00 0.83
CA PHE A 99 -16.32 10.57 -0.27
C PHE A 99 -17.25 11.67 -0.76
N TYR A 100 -17.79 11.44 -1.96
CA TYR A 100 -18.96 12.14 -2.44
C TYR A 100 -19.87 11.16 -3.17
N THR A 101 -21.17 11.44 -3.17
CA THR A 101 -22.17 10.67 -3.92
C THR A 101 -23.27 11.60 -4.44
N PHE A 102 -23.85 11.24 -5.58
CA PHE A 102 -24.99 11.95 -6.17
C PHE A 102 -26.26 11.18 -5.84
N ASN A 103 -27.19 11.83 -5.16
CA ASN A 103 -28.40 11.24 -4.63
C ASN A 103 -29.64 11.95 -5.19
N THR A 104 -29.93 11.73 -6.47
CA THR A 104 -31.11 12.30 -7.16
C THR A 104 -32.03 11.22 -7.68
N LYS A 105 -33.33 11.39 -7.40
CA LYS A 105 -34.41 10.49 -7.88
C LYS A 105 -34.74 10.72 -9.36
N GLN A 106 -34.68 11.97 -9.83
CA GLN A 106 -34.96 12.35 -11.21
C GLN A 106 -34.32 13.70 -11.53
N TYR A 107 -33.53 13.77 -12.60
CA TYR A 107 -32.82 15.00 -12.97
C TYR A 107 -33.76 16.04 -13.56
N PRO A 108 -33.55 17.34 -13.27
CA PRO A 108 -34.35 18.39 -13.87
C PRO A 108 -34.14 18.41 -15.38
N ASN A 109 -35.22 18.28 -16.15
CA ASN A 109 -35.22 18.55 -17.58
C ASN A 109 -35.30 20.07 -17.77
N ILE A 110 -34.31 20.66 -18.44
CA ILE A 110 -34.41 22.05 -18.85
C ILE A 110 -35.15 22.08 -20.19
N ASN A 111 -36.43 22.44 -20.18
CA ASN A 111 -37.12 22.77 -21.41
C ASN A 111 -36.69 24.18 -21.85
N LYS A 112 -35.92 24.29 -22.94
CA LYS A 112 -35.71 25.59 -23.60
C LYS A 112 -37.06 26.13 -24.03
N ASP A 113 -37.42 27.32 -23.56
CA ASP A 113 -38.62 27.99 -24.04
C ASP A 113 -38.45 28.29 -25.54
N LYS A 114 -39.28 27.66 -26.37
CA LYS A 114 -39.28 27.85 -27.83
C LYS A 114 -39.84 29.21 -28.24
N GLN A 115 -40.41 29.99 -27.31
CA GLN A 115 -41.08 31.26 -27.58
C GLN A 115 -40.19 32.48 -27.33
N GLN A 116 -39.10 32.36 -26.55
CA GLN A 116 -38.21 33.49 -26.23
C GLN A 116 -36.73 33.06 -26.24
N PRO A 117 -36.00 33.28 -27.36
CA PRO A 117 -34.59 32.97 -27.45
C PRO A 117 -33.79 33.74 -26.39
N GLY A 118 -33.16 33.02 -25.44
CA GLY A 118 -32.27 33.60 -24.42
C GLY A 118 -32.83 33.64 -23.00
N ILE A 119 -34.08 33.25 -22.75
CA ILE A 119 -34.63 33.12 -21.40
C ILE A 119 -34.75 31.63 -21.04
N ILE A 120 -34.01 31.20 -20.01
CA ILE A 120 -34.12 29.86 -19.44
C ILE A 120 -35.08 29.95 -18.26
N GLN A 121 -36.32 29.50 -18.44
CA GLN A 121 -37.24 29.32 -17.32
C GLN A 121 -36.95 27.96 -16.66
N LEU A 122 -36.49 28.01 -15.41
CA LEU A 122 -36.40 26.83 -14.54
C LEU A 122 -37.82 26.39 -14.19
N GLN A 123 -38.36 25.44 -14.95
CA GLN A 123 -39.53 24.68 -14.50
C GLN A 123 -39.06 23.67 -13.45
N THR A 124 -38.98 24.12 -12.19
CA THR A 124 -38.96 23.21 -11.05
C THR A 124 -40.29 22.46 -11.05
N GLN A 125 -40.35 21.28 -11.69
CA GLN A 125 -41.41 20.34 -11.35
C GLN A 125 -41.21 20.01 -9.86
N ALA A 126 -42.31 20.06 -9.08
CA ALA A 126 -42.27 19.56 -7.72
C ALA A 126 -41.61 18.16 -7.75
N ASN A 127 -40.55 17.97 -6.97
CA ASN A 127 -39.69 16.78 -6.89
C ASN A 127 -38.46 16.65 -7.82
N GLN A 128 -37.98 17.70 -8.50
CA GLN A 128 -36.70 17.66 -9.22
C GLN A 128 -35.61 18.49 -8.52
N PHE A 129 -34.67 17.81 -7.86
CA PHE A 129 -33.50 18.44 -7.23
C PHE A 129 -32.24 17.59 -7.43
N LEU A 130 -31.10 18.27 -7.57
CA LEU A 130 -29.79 17.62 -7.56
C LEU A 130 -29.33 17.44 -6.11
N GLY A 131 -29.36 16.21 -5.60
CA GLY A 131 -28.75 15.86 -4.33
C GLY A 131 -27.26 15.60 -4.51
N ILE A 132 -26.44 16.23 -3.68
CA ILE A 132 -25.01 15.92 -3.56
C ILE A 132 -24.71 15.74 -2.09
N SER A 133 -24.08 14.61 -1.75
CA SER A 133 -23.58 14.36 -0.40
C SER A 133 -22.06 14.26 -0.45
N ILE A 134 -21.39 14.95 0.47
CA ILE A 134 -19.94 14.91 0.66
C ILE A 134 -19.71 14.62 2.14
N GLY A 135 -18.78 13.74 2.45
CA GLY A 135 -18.46 13.39 3.82
C GLY A 135 -16.98 13.13 4.01
N ASP A 136 -16.54 13.35 5.24
CA ASP A 136 -15.24 12.99 5.77
C ASP A 136 -15.48 12.10 7.00
N VAL A 137 -14.90 10.91 6.98
CA VAL A 137 -15.03 9.94 8.05
C VAL A 137 -13.82 10.04 8.96
N ALA A 138 -14.07 10.26 10.24
CA ALA A 138 -13.04 10.33 11.27
C ALA A 138 -12.11 9.09 11.27
N GLY A 139 -10.81 9.34 11.35
CA GLY A 139 -9.77 8.31 11.32
C GLY A 139 -9.05 8.24 9.96
N HIS A 140 -8.30 7.17 9.72
CA HIS A 140 -7.55 6.97 8.48
C HIS A 140 -7.35 5.49 8.16
N GLY A 141 -7.10 5.18 6.89
CA GLY A 141 -6.77 3.82 6.43
C GLY A 141 -8.00 2.95 6.16
N ILE A 142 -7.89 1.64 6.42
CA ILE A 142 -8.89 0.64 6.02
C ILE A 142 -10.21 0.80 6.79
N SER A 143 -10.13 1.08 8.09
CA SER A 143 -11.32 1.22 8.95
C SER A 143 -12.19 2.40 8.53
N SER A 144 -11.60 3.59 8.33
CA SER A 144 -12.36 4.76 7.86
C SER A 144 -12.90 4.56 6.45
N ALA A 145 -12.16 3.87 5.58
CA ALA A 145 -12.64 3.52 4.23
C ALA A 145 -13.86 2.58 4.23
N LEU A 146 -13.93 1.63 5.18
CA LEU A 146 -15.10 0.75 5.32
C LEU A 146 -16.33 1.54 5.79
N ILE A 147 -16.15 2.39 6.80
CA ILE A 147 -17.22 3.27 7.30
C ILE A 147 -17.66 4.27 6.24
N MET A 148 -16.74 4.79 5.44
CA MET A 148 -17.03 5.63 4.27
C MET A 148 -17.90 4.90 3.26
N ALA A 149 -17.54 3.67 2.87
CA ALA A 149 -18.31 2.90 1.90
C ALA A 149 -19.74 2.61 2.40
N LEU A 150 -19.87 2.27 3.69
CA LEU A 150 -21.15 2.09 4.36
C LEU A 150 -21.96 3.40 4.35
N SER A 151 -21.36 4.50 4.79
CA SER A 151 -22.01 5.81 4.87
C SER A 151 -22.48 6.28 3.51
N SER A 152 -21.62 6.22 2.49
CA SER A 152 -21.97 6.58 1.12
C SER A 152 -23.15 5.75 0.59
N GLY A 153 -23.16 4.44 0.83
CA GLY A 153 -24.23 3.56 0.39
C GLY A 153 -25.56 3.79 1.13
N LEU A 154 -25.50 4.05 2.43
CA LEU A 154 -26.69 4.35 3.24
C LEU A 154 -27.29 5.71 2.87
N ILE A 155 -26.46 6.74 2.72
CA ILE A 155 -26.91 8.08 2.32
C ILE A 155 -27.59 8.02 0.96
N ASP A 156 -26.97 7.37 -0.03
CA ASP A 156 -27.59 7.18 -1.36
C ASP A 156 -28.95 6.48 -1.26
N ARG A 157 -29.02 5.36 -0.55
CA ARG A 157 -30.26 4.59 -0.36
C ARG A 157 -31.36 5.38 0.35
N ILE A 158 -31.03 6.12 1.40
CA ILE A 158 -32.00 6.85 2.22
C ILE A 158 -32.48 8.10 1.48
N ALA A 159 -31.59 8.79 0.78
CA ALA A 159 -31.93 9.94 -0.05
C ALA A 159 -32.84 9.57 -1.23
N GLN A 160 -32.75 8.35 -1.76
CA GLN A 160 -33.73 7.85 -2.74
C GLN A 160 -35.18 7.79 -2.20
N ARG A 161 -35.38 7.89 -0.88
CA ARG A 161 -36.70 7.87 -0.23
C ARG A 161 -37.10 9.20 0.40
N HIS A 162 -36.17 10.14 0.56
CA HIS A 162 -36.41 11.40 1.25
C HIS A 162 -35.86 12.57 0.44
N ASP A 163 -36.68 13.61 0.31
CA ASP A 163 -36.32 14.82 -0.45
C ASP A 163 -35.68 15.89 0.45
N ASP A 164 -35.80 15.75 1.77
CA ASP A 164 -35.24 16.67 2.77
C ASP A 164 -33.86 16.19 3.27
N PRO A 165 -32.81 17.03 3.16
CA PRO A 165 -31.47 16.73 3.68
C PRO A 165 -31.46 16.44 5.17
N LYS A 166 -32.23 17.18 5.98
CA LYS A 166 -32.28 16.98 7.42
C LYS A 166 -32.77 15.56 7.74
N GLN A 167 -33.92 15.18 7.21
CA GLN A 167 -34.45 13.83 7.38
C GLN A 167 -33.52 12.74 6.85
N THR A 168 -32.84 12.99 5.74
CA THR A 168 -31.88 12.05 5.16
C THR A 168 -30.72 11.79 6.11
N LEU A 169 -30.13 12.86 6.67
CA LEU A 169 -29.02 12.75 7.60
C LEU A 169 -29.45 12.16 8.95
N GLU A 170 -30.62 12.54 9.48
CA GLU A 170 -31.17 11.95 10.72
C GLU A 170 -31.34 10.43 10.59
N LYS A 171 -31.99 9.97 9.51
CA LYS A 171 -32.20 8.53 9.27
C LYS A 171 -30.91 7.78 8.96
N THR A 172 -29.98 8.45 8.28
CA THR A 172 -28.64 7.92 8.06
C THR A 172 -27.92 7.72 9.38
N ASN A 173 -27.95 8.71 10.28
CA ASN A 173 -27.35 8.64 11.59
C ASN A 173 -27.95 7.49 12.43
N ASP A 174 -29.27 7.40 12.49
CA ASP A 174 -29.96 6.32 13.21
C ASP A 174 -29.60 4.93 12.68
N THR A 175 -29.34 4.83 11.38
CA THR A 175 -28.97 3.58 10.73
C THR A 175 -27.49 3.26 10.95
N LEU A 176 -26.60 4.23 10.79
CA LEU A 176 -25.16 4.08 11.05
C LEU A 176 -24.90 3.66 12.50
N PHE A 177 -25.61 4.26 13.46
CA PHE A 177 -25.49 3.89 14.88
C PHE A 177 -25.76 2.40 15.14
N LYS A 178 -26.65 1.77 14.37
CA LYS A 178 -26.95 0.33 14.51
C LYS A 178 -25.89 -0.59 13.91
N PHE A 179 -25.04 -0.08 13.01
CA PHE A 179 -23.99 -0.85 12.38
C PHE A 179 -22.62 -0.68 13.06
N ILE A 180 -22.40 0.48 13.70
CA ILE A 180 -21.12 0.87 14.28
C ILE A 180 -21.06 0.58 15.78
N ASN A 181 -22.21 0.46 16.44
CA ASN A 181 -22.35 0.27 17.89
C ASN A 181 -22.96 -1.10 18.20
#